data_AF-A0A1C2AZ08-F1
#
_entry.id   AF-A0A1C2AZ08-F1
#
_cell.length_a   1.000
_cell.length_b   1.000
_cell.length_c   1.000
_cell.angle_alpha   90.00
_cell.angle_beta   90.00
_cell.angle_gamma   90.00
#
_symmetry.space_group_name_H-M   'P 1'
#
loop_
_entity.id
_entity.type
_entity.pdbx_description
1 polymer ?
#
loop_
_entity_poly.entity_id
_entity_poly.type
_entity_poly.pdbx_seq_one_letter_code
_entity_poly.pdbx_strand_id
1 'polypeptide(L)' 'MELPVVNHKDYEAQLNDDNKFPIKKFGELAKALIKNKIVKNFYVPEPCSVETLKEAHTEDYINKIKNKI' A
#
# COMPACT_ATOMS: atom_id res chain seq x y z
N MET A 1 -4.53 23.11 -8.25
CA MET A 1 -5.14 21.77 -8.26
C MET A 1 -4.41 20.90 -7.25
N GLU A 2 -5.13 20.20 -6.39
CA GLU A 2 -4.53 19.27 -5.42
C GLU A 2 -4.37 17.89 -6.08
N LEU A 3 -3.22 17.25 -5.89
CA LEU A 3 -2.95 15.94 -6.47
C LEU A 3 -3.53 14.83 -5.57
N PRO A 4 -4.35 13.91 -6.11
CA PRO A 4 -4.99 12.86 -5.32
C PRO A 4 -4.05 11.69 -5.06
N VAL A 5 -3.01 11.92 -4.25
CA VAL A 5 -2.01 10.88 -3.95
C VAL A 5 -2.48 10.01 -2.78
N VAL A 6 -2.56 8.70 -3.02
CA VAL A 6 -2.92 7.69 -2.02
C VAL A 6 -1.66 7.17 -1.34
N ASN A 7 -1.66 7.10 -0.01
CA ASN A 7 -0.59 6.46 0.76
C ASN A 7 -1.11 5.98 2.12
N HIS A 8 -0.60 4.84 2.59
CA HIS A 8 -0.90 4.29 3.92
C HIS A 8 0.40 3.98 4.67
N LYS A 9 0.42 4.15 6.00
CA LYS A 9 1.58 3.83 6.84
C LYS A 9 1.98 2.34 6.74
N ASP A 10 1.01 1.46 6.56
CA ASP A 10 1.21 0.00 6.44
C ASP A 10 1.69 -0.42 5.04
N TYR A 11 1.92 0.52 4.11
CA TYR A 11 2.68 0.21 2.88
C TYR A 11 4.15 -0.07 3.18
N GLU A 12 4.64 0.31 4.36
CA GLU A 12 5.88 -0.21 4.91
C GLU A 12 5.66 -1.60 5.53
N ALA A 13 5.70 -2.64 4.71
CA ALA A 13 5.81 -4.02 5.20
C ALA A 13 7.08 -4.21 6.06
N GLN A 14 6.91 -4.80 7.24
CA GLN A 14 8.01 -5.20 8.11
C GLN A 14 8.67 -6.47 7.58
N LEU A 15 9.51 -6.27 6.57
CA LEU A 15 10.36 -7.30 6.01
C LEU A 15 11.75 -7.19 6.64
N ASN A 16 12.41 -8.33 6.85
CA ASN A 16 13.80 -8.40 7.30
C ASN A 16 14.73 -7.63 6.32
N ASP A 17 15.78 -6.98 6.83
CA ASP A 17 16.61 -6.04 6.06
C ASP A 17 17.35 -6.69 4.86
N ASP A 18 17.41 -8.02 4.78
CA ASP A 18 17.99 -8.79 3.67
C ASP A 18 17.07 -8.95 2.44
N ASN A 19 15.89 -8.33 2.44
CA ASN A 19 15.00 -8.41 1.28
C ASN A 19 15.52 -7.58 0.10
N LYS A 20 15.51 -8.21 -1.09
CA LYS A 20 15.89 -7.56 -2.37
C LYS A 20 15.06 -6.29 -2.68
N PHE A 21 13.90 -6.14 -2.05
CA PHE A 21 13.05 -4.97 -2.18
C PHE A 21 13.11 -4.11 -0.91
N PRO A 22 13.79 -2.95 -0.94
CA PRO A 22 13.80 -2.04 0.19
C PRO A 22 12.41 -1.42 0.34
N ILE A 23 11.63 -1.95 1.27
CA ILE A 23 10.24 -1.52 1.51
C ILE A 23 10.17 -0.08 2.06
N LYS A 24 11.23 0.39 2.73
CA LYS A 24 11.39 1.77 3.21
C LYS A 24 11.23 2.83 2.09
N LYS A 25 11.40 2.45 0.81
CA LYS A 25 11.30 3.37 -0.34
C LYS A 25 9.95 4.09 -0.43
N PHE A 26 8.85 3.45 -0.01
CA PHE A 26 7.52 4.05 -0.08
C PHE A 26 7.35 5.17 0.95
N GLY A 27 7.80 4.95 2.19
CA GLY A 27 7.84 5.99 3.22
C GLY A 27 8.77 7.14 2.86
N GLU A 28 9.96 6.85 2.33
CA GLU A 28 10.90 7.89 1.89
C GLU A 28 10.33 8.73 0.74
N LEU A 29 9.63 8.13 -0.21
CA LEU A 29 8.92 8.86 -1.26
C LEU A 29 7.83 9.77 -0.65
N ALA A 30 7.00 9.25 0.26
CA ALA A 30 5.96 10.04 0.91
C ALA A 30 6.54 11.25 1.65
N LYS A 31 7.63 11.07 2.40
CA LYS A 31 8.38 12.16 3.06
C LYS A 31 8.90 13.18 2.05
N ALA A 32 9.47 12.72 0.94
CA ALA A 32 9.99 13.60 -0.11
C ALA A 32 8.88 14.44 -0.75
N LEU A 33 7.69 13.87 -1.00
CA LEU A 33 6.56 14.59 -1.59
C LEU A 33 6.06 15.73 -0.68
N ILE A 34 5.96 15.48 0.63
CA ILE A 34 5.59 16.50 1.62
C ILE A 34 6.67 17.57 1.74
N LYS A 35 7.95 17.16 1.87
CA LYS A 35 9.10 18.08 1.99
C LYS A 35 9.20 19.03 0.80
N ASN A 36 8.98 18.53 -0.41
CA ASN A 36 9.00 19.35 -1.64
C ASN A 36 7.69 20.10 -1.89
N LYS A 37 6.71 20.04 -0.97
CA LYS A 37 5.40 20.71 -1.08
C LYS A 37 4.62 20.34 -2.34
N ILE A 38 4.84 19.12 -2.86
CA ILE A 38 4.14 18.58 -4.03
C ILE A 38 2.71 18.16 -3.64
N VAL A 39 2.57 17.58 -2.44
CA VAL A 39 1.29 17.24 -1.83
C VAL A 39 1.21 17.85 -0.44
N LYS A 40 -0.01 18.19 -0.02
CA LYS A 40 -0.27 18.67 1.35
C LYS A 40 -0.56 17.50 2.28
N ASN A 41 -1.43 16.60 1.83
CA ASN A 41 -1.90 15.43 2.56
C ASN A 41 -1.95 14.22 1.61
N PHE A 42 -2.16 13.05 2.20
CA PHE A 42 -2.41 11.81 1.46
C PHE A 42 -3.84 11.33 1.69
N TYR A 43 -4.40 10.68 0.67
CA TYR A 43 -5.62 9.92 0.80
C TYR A 43 -5.30 8.54 1.39
N VAL A 44 -6.03 8.16 2.43
CA VAL A 44 -5.89 6.87 3.10
C VAL A 44 -6.85 5.89 2.42
N PRO A 45 -6.36 4.79 1.83
CA PRO A 45 -7.22 3.84 1.13
C PRO A 45 -7.93 2.90 2.12
N GLU A 46 -9.05 2.33 1.66
CA GLU A 46 -9.73 1.22 2.32
C GLU A 46 -9.28 -0.12 1.72
N PRO A 47 -9.37 -1.23 2.47
CA PRO A 47 -9.12 -2.57 1.94
C PRO A 47 -10.04 -2.92 0.76
N CYS A 48 -9.51 -3.68 -0.21
CA CYS A 48 -10.28 -4.16 -1.36
C CYS A 48 -11.36 -5.17 -0.92
N SER A 49 -12.54 -5.08 -1.54
CA SER A 49 -13.66 -5.99 -1.27
C SER A 49 -13.40 -7.40 -1.82
N VAL A 50 -14.10 -8.41 -1.29
CA VAL A 50 -13.97 -9.78 -1.82
C VAL A 50 -14.53 -9.87 -3.23
N GLU A 51 -15.61 -9.14 -3.48
CA GLU A 51 -16.30 -9.04 -4.76
C GLU A 51 -15.34 -8.56 -5.85
N THR A 52 -14.58 -7.49 -5.59
CA THR A 52 -13.59 -6.97 -6.54
C THR A 52 -12.39 -7.90 -6.68
N LEU A 53 -11.93 -8.54 -5.59
CA LEU A 53 -10.84 -9.52 -5.68
C LEU A 53 -11.21 -10.73 -6.57
N LYS A 54 -12.48 -11.13 -6.59
CA LYS A 54 -12.98 -12.24 -7.42
C LYS A 54 -12.95 -11.97 -8.92
N GLU A 55 -12.78 -10.70 -9.34
CA GLU A 55 -12.62 -10.35 -10.75
C GLU A 55 -11.27 -10.80 -11.33
N ALA A 56 -10.25 -11.00 -10.48
CA ALA A 56 -8.91 -11.42 -10.88
C ALA A 56 -8.44 -12.74 -10.26
N HIS A 57 -9.02 -13.14 -9.12
CA HIS A 57 -8.56 -14.28 -8.33
C HIS A 57 -9.70 -15.26 -8.00
N THR A 58 -9.36 -16.54 -7.83
CA THR A 58 -10.34 -17.53 -7.36
C THR A 58 -10.66 -17.32 -5.88
N GLU A 59 -11.89 -17.67 -5.49
CA GLU A 59 -12.32 -17.62 -4.09
C GLU A 59 -11.42 -18.45 -3.16
N ASP A 60 -11.01 -19.64 -3.59
CA ASP A 60 -10.06 -20.49 -2.87
C ASP A 60 -8.72 -19.79 -2.59
N TYR A 61 -8.18 -19.06 -3.57
CA TYR A 61 -6.93 -18.32 -3.40
C TYR A 61 -7.10 -17.17 -2.41
N ILE A 62 -8.17 -16.40 -2.55
CA ILE A 62 -8.49 -15.27 -1.66
C ILE A 62 -8.60 -15.77 -0.21
N ASN A 63 -9.34 -16.86 0.02
CA ASN A 63 -9.53 -17.44 1.35
C ASN A 63 -8.22 -17.99 1.94
N LYS A 64 -7.37 -18.61 1.12
CA LYS A 64 -6.04 -19.09 1.55
C LYS A 64 -5.11 -17.96 1.99
N ILE A 65 -5.18 -16.79 1.37
CA ILE A 65 -4.36 -15.64 1.78
C ILE A 65 -4.95 -14.98 3.04
N LYS A 66 -6.27 -14.77 3.09
CA LYS A 66 -6.92 -14.16 4.26
C LYS A 66 -6.73 -14.97 5.55
N ASN A 67 -6.79 -16.29 5.46
CA ASN A 67 -6.65 -17.18 6.63
C ASN A 67 -5.18 -17.41 7.06
N LYS A 68 -4.21 -16.85 6.34
CA LYS A 68 -2.78 -16.90 6.70
C LYS A 68 -2.33 -15.68 7.51
N ILE A 69 -3.12 -14.61 7.52
CA ILE A 69 -2.84 -13.34 8.20
C ILE A 69 -3.42 -13.41 9.61
#